data_AF-A0A2H5ZM86-F1
#
_entry.id   AF-A0A2H5ZM86-F1
#
_cell.length_a   1.000
_cell.length_b   1.000
_cell.length_c   1.000
_cell.angle_alpha   90.00
_cell.angle_beta   90.00
_cell.angle_gamma   90.00
#
_symmetry.space_group_name_H-M   'P 1'
#
loop_
_entity.id
_entity.type
_entity.pdbx_description
1 polymer ?
#
loop_
_entity_poly.entity_id
_entity_poly.type
_entity_poly.pdbx_seq_one_letter_code
_entity_poly.pdbx_strand_id
1 'polypeptide(L)'
;MGGHSEPEGRGRALLRYVLTVAGLCVGAALAGLGLIDQDEGATWAALGFAAPVSAQLYVGDAETSPQLKQWRKDLRQALRRFRRVISHSLRLWVAWAPTMLVGLVWILAVGALDRAIVARYRQQGISAAGKTFILGMAVYIRLLRDRATPAVGKALLVAVLLYAGSARDLVWDTRGMLGLIDDGVFLAIASRSFLRMCPQPRVEAHARAVIRPRRRSRVALNADELQPRGVREGSRITGA
;
A
#
# COMPACT_ATOMS: atom_id res chain seq x y z
N MET A 1 23.66 -43.09 -27.50
CA MET A 1 23.68 -41.62 -27.67
C MET A 1 22.29 -41.09 -27.33
N GLY A 2 22.03 -40.79 -26.07
CA GLY A 2 20.74 -40.24 -25.61
C GLY A 2 20.96 -38.80 -25.15
N GLY A 3 20.41 -37.84 -25.89
CA GLY A 3 20.55 -36.41 -25.61
C GLY A 3 19.81 -36.04 -24.32
N HIS A 4 20.56 -35.69 -23.28
CA HIS A 4 20.05 -35.01 -22.10
C HIS A 4 19.78 -33.54 -22.44
N SER A 5 18.62 -33.24 -23.00
CA SER A 5 18.16 -31.87 -23.21
C SER A 5 17.38 -31.33 -22.00
N GLU A 6 18.02 -30.37 -21.34
CA GLU A 6 17.51 -29.15 -20.70
C GLU A 6 16.57 -29.20 -19.46
N PRO A 7 17.14 -29.05 -18.25
CA PRO A 7 16.41 -28.60 -17.06
C PRO A 7 16.15 -27.07 -16.98
N GLU A 8 16.65 -26.25 -17.91
CA GLU A 8 16.54 -24.77 -17.81
C GLU A 8 15.10 -24.22 -17.95
N GLY A 9 14.23 -24.88 -18.70
CA GLY A 9 12.85 -24.41 -18.93
C GLY A 9 11.97 -24.41 -17.67
N ARG A 10 12.21 -25.34 -16.74
CA ARG A 10 11.37 -25.55 -15.55
C ARG A 10 11.53 -24.43 -14.50
N GLY A 11 12.74 -23.90 -14.34
CA GLY A 11 13.00 -22.80 -13.39
C GLY A 11 12.27 -21.51 -13.78
N ARG A 12 12.22 -21.20 -15.07
CA ARG A 12 11.55 -19.99 -15.60
C ARG A 12 10.03 -20.07 -15.45
N ALA A 13 9.44 -21.26 -15.62
CA ALA A 13 8.01 -21.47 -15.42
C ALA A 13 7.59 -21.29 -13.94
N LEU A 14 8.40 -21.81 -13.00
CA LEU A 14 8.18 -21.65 -11.56
C LEU A 14 8.30 -20.20 -11.11
N LEU A 15 9.31 -19.48 -11.60
CA LEU A 15 9.49 -18.06 -11.29
C LEU A 15 8.28 -17.24 -11.76
N ARG A 16 7.77 -17.50 -12.97
CA ARG A 16 6.57 -16.83 -13.51
C ARG A 16 5.34 -17.10 -12.63
N TYR A 17 5.15 -18.33 -12.17
CA TYR A 17 4.04 -18.69 -11.28
C TYR A 17 4.12 -18.01 -9.91
N VAL A 18 5.31 -17.96 -9.30
CA VAL A 18 5.48 -17.29 -8.00
C VAL A 18 5.24 -15.78 -8.13
N LEU A 19 5.73 -15.17 -9.22
CA LEU A 19 5.51 -13.74 -9.48
C LEU A 19 4.04 -13.40 -9.73
N THR A 20 3.28 -14.26 -10.44
CA THR A 20 1.85 -14.01 -10.67
C THR A 20 1.04 -14.13 -9.37
N VAL A 21 1.32 -15.15 -8.55
CA VAL A 21 0.64 -15.32 -7.24
C VAL A 21 0.97 -14.17 -6.30
N ALA A 22 2.24 -13.75 -6.22
CA ALA A 22 2.65 -12.62 -5.40
C ALA A 22 2.00 -11.30 -5.87
N GLY A 23 1.95 -11.07 -7.19
CA GLY A 23 1.27 -9.93 -7.78
C GLY A 23 -0.23 -9.90 -7.45
N LEU A 24 -0.88 -11.07 -7.45
CA LEU A 24 -2.30 -11.22 -7.08
C LEU A 24 -2.54 -10.84 -5.61
N CYS A 25 -1.69 -11.33 -4.70
CA CYS A 25 -1.81 -11.03 -3.27
C CYS A 25 -1.61 -9.52 -2.99
N VAL A 26 -0.62 -8.90 -3.64
CA VAL A 26 -0.38 -7.46 -3.51
C VAL A 26 -1.54 -6.65 -4.09
N GLY A 27 -2.05 -7.04 -5.26
CA GLY A 27 -3.22 -6.40 -5.89
C GLY A 27 -4.46 -6.46 -5.02
N ALA A 28 -4.77 -7.63 -4.45
CA ALA A 28 -5.91 -7.81 -3.55
C ALA A 28 -5.77 -6.97 -2.25
N ALA A 29 -4.57 -6.90 -1.67
CA ALA A 29 -4.30 -6.08 -0.49
C ALA A 29 -4.46 -4.58 -0.78
N LEU A 30 -3.97 -4.11 -1.93
CA LEU A 30 -4.09 -2.71 -2.35
C LEU A 30 -5.55 -2.33 -2.69
N ALA A 31 -6.32 -3.25 -3.28
CA ALA A 31 -7.75 -3.06 -3.52
C ALA A 31 -8.55 -2.98 -2.21
N GLY A 32 -8.26 -3.84 -1.23
CA GLY A 32 -8.88 -3.79 0.10
C GLY A 32 -8.58 -2.49 0.87
N LEU A 33 -7.43 -1.85 0.58
CA LEU A 33 -7.06 -0.55 1.14
C LEU A 33 -7.69 0.65 0.38
N GLY A 34 -8.48 0.41 -0.67
CA GLY A 34 -9.11 1.48 -1.47
C GLY A 34 -8.11 2.36 -2.22
N LEU A 35 -6.90 1.85 -2.47
CA LEU A 35 -5.84 2.55 -3.21
C LEU A 35 -5.96 2.39 -4.73
N ILE A 36 -6.75 1.43 -5.19
CA ILE A 36 -7.04 1.15 -6.60
C ILE A 36 -8.51 1.51 -6.84
N ASP A 37 -8.79 2.21 -7.94
CA ASP A 37 -10.12 2.65 -8.32
C ASP A 37 -11.04 1.43 -8.56
N GLN A 38 -12.31 1.53 -8.17
CA GLN A 38 -13.21 0.38 -8.06
C GLN A 38 -13.45 -0.32 -9.43
N ASP A 39 -13.36 0.45 -10.51
CA ASP A 39 -13.54 -0.02 -11.89
C ASP A 39 -12.32 -0.79 -12.43
N GLU A 40 -11.10 -0.46 -12.00
CA GLU A 40 -9.91 -1.28 -12.27
C GLU A 40 -9.87 -2.51 -11.35
N GLY A 41 -10.45 -2.43 -10.16
CA GLY A 41 -10.58 -3.56 -9.23
C GLY A 41 -11.32 -4.75 -9.83
N ALA A 42 -12.32 -4.51 -10.69
CA ALA A 42 -13.10 -5.56 -11.34
C ALA A 42 -12.29 -6.38 -12.36
N THR A 43 -11.36 -5.76 -13.09
CA THR A 43 -10.48 -6.47 -14.04
C THR A 43 -9.41 -7.28 -13.32
N TRP A 44 -8.83 -6.75 -12.23
CA TRP A 44 -7.91 -7.51 -11.39
C TRP A 44 -8.59 -8.65 -10.63
N ALA A 45 -9.85 -8.47 -10.19
CA ALA A 45 -10.65 -9.53 -9.61
C ALA A 45 -11.01 -10.62 -10.64
N ALA A 46 -11.41 -10.24 -11.85
CA ALA A 46 -11.70 -11.19 -12.93
C ALA A 46 -10.45 -11.99 -13.35
N LEU A 47 -9.28 -11.35 -13.47
CA LEU A 47 -8.00 -12.03 -13.70
C LEU A 47 -7.58 -12.89 -12.51
N GLY A 48 -7.90 -12.45 -11.29
CA GLY A 48 -7.66 -13.19 -10.05
C GLY A 48 -8.47 -14.48 -9.92
N PHE A 49 -9.71 -14.49 -10.43
CA PHE A 49 -10.57 -15.68 -10.43
C PHE A 49 -10.34 -16.61 -11.63
N ALA A 50 -9.89 -16.10 -12.79
CA ALA A 50 -9.59 -16.93 -13.96
C ALA A 50 -8.28 -17.74 -13.84
N ALA A 51 -7.30 -17.24 -13.09
CA ALA A 51 -6.01 -17.91 -12.86
C ALA A 51 -6.11 -19.26 -12.10
N PRO A 52 -6.90 -19.41 -11.02
CA PRO A 52 -7.04 -20.70 -10.36
C PRO A 52 -7.88 -21.71 -11.16
N VAL A 53 -8.85 -21.26 -11.97
CA VAL A 53 -9.70 -22.17 -12.77
C VAL A 53 -8.91 -22.81 -13.92
N SER A 54 -8.04 -22.04 -14.60
CA SER A 54 -7.12 -22.59 -15.61
C SER A 54 -6.07 -23.53 -14.99
N ALA A 55 -5.63 -23.26 -13.76
CA ALA A 55 -4.76 -24.17 -13.02
C ALA A 55 -5.46 -25.47 -12.61
N GLN A 56 -6.78 -25.45 -12.34
CA GLN A 56 -7.55 -26.68 -12.07
C GLN A 56 -7.80 -27.52 -13.31
N LEU A 57 -8.03 -26.89 -14.47
CA LEU A 57 -8.18 -27.60 -15.75
C LEU A 57 -6.91 -28.33 -16.19
N TYR A 58 -5.72 -27.84 -15.81
CA TYR A 58 -4.45 -28.54 -16.06
C TYR A 58 -4.13 -29.66 -15.05
N VAL A 59 -4.87 -29.75 -13.94
CA VAL A 59 -4.65 -30.74 -12.87
C VAL A 59 -5.56 -31.97 -13.03
N GLY A 60 -6.58 -31.90 -13.91
CA GLY A 60 -7.59 -32.95 -14.09
C GLY A 60 -7.08 -34.26 -14.72
N ASP A 61 -6.11 -34.20 -15.65
CA ASP A 61 -5.69 -35.37 -16.44
C ASP A 61 -4.25 -35.84 -16.19
N ALA A 62 -3.54 -35.22 -15.26
CA ALA A 62 -2.21 -35.69 -14.90
C ALA A 62 -2.31 -36.89 -13.95
N GLU A 63 -2.40 -38.10 -14.53
CA GLU A 63 -2.08 -39.34 -13.84
C GLU A 63 -0.91 -39.11 -12.89
N THR A 64 -1.16 -39.39 -11.62
CA THR A 64 -0.37 -38.93 -10.48
C THR A 64 1.11 -39.33 -10.57
N SER A 65 1.89 -38.53 -11.27
CA SER A 65 3.33 -38.73 -11.35
C SER A 65 3.90 -38.63 -9.92
N PRO A 66 4.82 -39.53 -9.52
CA PRO A 66 5.43 -39.50 -8.20
C PRO A 66 6.07 -38.13 -7.87
N GLN A 67 6.44 -37.36 -8.90
CA GLN A 67 6.95 -35.99 -8.79
C GLN A 67 5.90 -35.01 -8.21
N LEU A 68 4.63 -35.11 -8.61
CA LEU A 68 3.55 -34.25 -8.10
C LEU A 68 3.26 -34.52 -6.62
N LYS A 69 3.34 -35.78 -6.20
CA LYS A 69 3.23 -36.17 -4.78
C LYS A 69 4.38 -35.60 -3.96
N GLN A 70 5.62 -35.63 -4.47
CA GLN A 70 6.78 -35.06 -3.80
C GLN A 70 6.67 -33.53 -3.69
N TRP A 71 6.32 -32.85 -4.78
CA TRP A 71 6.13 -31.40 -4.80
C TRP A 71 5.04 -30.93 -3.81
N ARG A 72 3.91 -31.65 -3.71
CA ARG A 72 2.87 -31.35 -2.71
C ARG A 72 3.35 -31.54 -1.26
N LYS A 73 4.32 -32.42 -1.01
CA LYS A 73 4.94 -32.58 0.32
C LYS A 73 5.88 -31.41 0.60
N ASP A 74 6.73 -31.06 -0.36
CA ASP A 74 7.68 -29.95 -0.25
C ASP A 74 6.97 -28.61 -0.06
N LEU A 75 5.90 -28.35 -0.82
CA LEU A 75 5.07 -27.14 -0.68
C LEU A 75 4.42 -27.07 0.71
N ARG A 76 3.87 -28.19 1.22
CA ARG A 76 3.31 -28.24 2.58
C ARG A 76 4.38 -28.02 3.66
N GLN A 77 5.62 -28.43 3.42
CA GLN A 77 6.72 -28.20 4.34
C GLN A 77 7.20 -26.74 4.28
N ALA A 78 7.30 -26.17 3.09
CA ALA A 78 7.59 -24.75 2.88
C ALA A 78 6.54 -23.85 3.53
N LEU A 79 5.25 -24.14 3.32
CA LEU A 79 4.13 -23.43 3.97
C LEU A 79 4.19 -23.52 5.50
N ARG A 80 4.57 -24.67 6.05
CA ARG A 80 4.74 -24.82 7.51
C ARG A 80 5.88 -23.96 8.05
N ARG A 81 7.02 -23.89 7.34
CA ARG A 81 8.15 -23.00 7.71
C ARG A 81 7.74 -21.53 7.59
N PHE A 82 7.10 -21.15 6.49
CA PHE A 82 6.63 -19.80 6.24
C PHE A 82 5.61 -19.32 7.28
N ARG A 83 4.62 -20.18 7.62
CA ARG A 83 3.64 -19.90 8.69
C ARG A 83 4.33 -19.67 10.04
N ARG A 84 5.43 -20.40 10.33
CA ARG A 84 6.20 -20.18 11.56
C ARG A 84 6.85 -18.80 11.57
N VAL A 85 7.48 -18.40 10.47
CA VAL A 85 8.08 -17.06 10.29
C VAL A 85 7.02 -15.97 10.43
N ILE A 86 5.89 -16.08 9.71
CA ILE A 86 4.77 -15.13 9.82
C ILE A 86 4.26 -15.07 11.26
N SER A 87 4.05 -16.20 11.92
CA SER A 87 3.55 -16.21 13.30
C SER A 87 4.52 -15.56 14.29
N HIS A 88 5.81 -15.58 13.99
CA HIS A 88 6.83 -14.93 14.80
C HIS A 88 6.80 -13.41 14.56
N SER A 89 6.77 -12.98 13.29
CA SER A 89 6.59 -11.58 12.93
C SER A 89 5.30 -11.01 13.50
N LEU A 90 4.17 -11.73 13.39
CA LEU A 90 2.88 -11.28 13.90
C LEU A 90 2.90 -11.12 15.42
N ARG A 91 3.57 -12.02 16.14
CA ARG A 91 3.76 -11.90 17.60
C ARG A 91 4.59 -10.69 17.98
N LEU A 92 5.66 -10.40 17.23
CA LEU A 92 6.46 -9.19 17.41
C LEU A 92 5.62 -7.93 17.19
N TRP A 93 4.81 -7.90 16.12
CA TRP A 93 3.90 -6.79 15.84
C TRP A 93 2.83 -6.60 16.92
N VAL A 94 2.24 -7.69 17.42
CA VAL A 94 1.25 -7.63 18.51
C VAL A 94 1.91 -7.16 19.81
N ALA A 95 3.13 -7.59 20.10
CA ALA A 95 3.88 -7.10 21.26
C ALA A 95 4.19 -5.59 21.16
N TRP A 96 4.34 -5.06 19.94
CA TRP A 96 4.54 -3.63 19.68
C TRP A 96 3.24 -2.81 19.58
N ALA A 97 2.08 -3.46 19.48
CA ALA A 97 0.80 -2.76 19.28
C ALA A 97 0.41 -1.82 20.44
N PRO A 98 0.58 -2.20 21.74
CA PRO A 98 0.31 -1.29 22.86
C PRO A 98 1.21 -0.05 22.81
N THR A 99 2.48 -0.25 22.49
CA THR A 99 3.48 0.80 22.31
C THR A 99 3.04 1.80 21.21
N MET A 100 2.61 1.29 20.05
CA MET A 100 2.06 2.12 18.97
C MET A 100 0.78 2.86 19.38
N LEU A 101 -0.09 2.24 20.19
CA LEU A 101 -1.31 2.87 20.69
C LEU A 101 -0.98 4.04 21.63
N VAL A 102 -0.03 3.86 22.55
CA VAL A 102 0.42 4.94 23.44
C VAL A 102 1.01 6.10 22.65
N GLY A 103 1.87 5.81 21.65
CA GLY A 103 2.41 6.82 20.74
C GLY A 103 1.30 7.56 19.97
N LEU A 104 0.29 6.84 19.47
CA LEU A 104 -0.86 7.44 18.79
C LEU A 104 -1.65 8.37 19.73
N VAL A 105 -1.95 7.92 20.95
CA VAL A 105 -2.65 8.73 21.96
C VAL A 105 -1.85 9.98 22.30
N TRP A 106 -0.54 9.86 22.43
CA TRP A 106 0.34 11.00 22.68
C TRP A 106 0.34 12.00 21.53
N ILE A 107 0.46 11.54 20.28
CA ILE A 107 0.39 12.39 19.09
C ILE A 107 -0.94 13.14 19.04
N LEU A 108 -2.04 12.44 19.35
CA LEU A 108 -3.37 13.06 19.42
C LEU A 108 -3.46 14.07 20.55
N ALA A 109 -2.86 13.80 21.72
CA ALA A 109 -2.82 14.73 22.85
C ALA A 109 -2.02 16.00 22.52
N VAL A 110 -0.84 15.86 21.91
CA VAL A 110 -0.01 16.99 21.45
C VAL A 110 -0.74 17.78 20.37
N GLY A 111 -1.38 17.11 19.41
CA GLY A 111 -2.21 17.75 18.39
C GLY A 111 -3.42 18.48 18.99
N ALA A 112 -4.00 17.94 20.07
CA ALA A 112 -5.11 18.55 20.79
C ALA A 112 -4.68 19.74 21.68
N LEU A 113 -3.41 19.84 22.04
CA LEU A 113 -2.85 21.00 22.74
C LEU A 113 -2.69 22.21 21.82
N ASP A 114 -2.53 22.00 20.51
CA ASP A 114 -2.53 23.08 19.54
C ASP A 114 -3.96 23.57 19.27
N ARG A 115 -4.33 24.68 19.95
CA ARG A 115 -5.66 25.30 19.83
C ARG A 115 -6.02 25.67 18.38
N ALA A 116 -5.05 25.99 17.53
CA ALA A 116 -5.30 26.34 16.14
C ALA A 116 -5.69 25.10 15.32
N ILE A 117 -5.04 23.96 15.59
CA ILE A 117 -5.38 22.67 14.98
C ILE A 117 -6.77 22.23 15.46
N VAL A 118 -7.03 22.28 16.76
CA VAL A 118 -8.32 21.87 17.35
C VAL A 118 -9.47 22.71 16.79
N ALA A 119 -9.29 24.03 16.65
CA ALA A 119 -10.31 24.91 16.07
C ALA A 119 -10.64 24.51 14.62
N ARG A 120 -9.64 24.19 13.80
CA ARG A 120 -9.85 23.69 12.42
C ARG A 120 -10.52 22.33 12.39
N TYR A 121 -10.10 21.41 13.26
CA TYR A 121 -10.70 20.07 13.37
C TYR A 121 -12.18 20.15 13.75
N ARG A 122 -12.52 21.04 14.69
CA ARG A 122 -13.91 21.22 15.14
C ARG A 122 -14.79 21.82 14.04
N GLN A 123 -14.27 22.70 13.20
CA GLN A 123 -15.01 23.29 12.07
C GLN A 123 -15.17 22.35 10.88
N GLN A 124 -14.17 21.51 10.57
CA GLN A 124 -14.15 20.68 9.36
C GLN A 124 -14.63 19.23 9.60
N GLY A 125 -14.66 18.79 10.86
CA GLY A 125 -15.01 17.42 11.25
C GLY A 125 -13.89 16.41 11.02
N ILE A 126 -13.97 15.27 11.72
CA ILE A 126 -12.95 14.21 11.70
C ILE A 126 -12.78 13.61 10.30
N SER A 127 -13.84 13.52 9.51
CA SER A 127 -13.77 12.93 8.15
C SER A 127 -12.98 13.80 7.18
N ALA A 128 -13.07 15.14 7.29
CA ALA A 128 -12.30 16.05 6.46
C ALA A 128 -10.81 16.00 6.83
N ALA A 129 -10.51 15.91 8.12
CA ALA A 129 -9.15 15.77 8.61
C ALA A 129 -8.50 14.44 8.16
N GLY A 130 -9.24 13.33 8.17
CA GLY A 130 -8.75 12.07 7.62
C GLY A 130 -8.40 12.19 6.13
N LYS A 131 -9.24 12.89 5.35
CA LYS A 131 -8.98 13.13 3.92
C LYS A 131 -7.73 14.01 3.72
N THR A 132 -7.55 15.08 4.49
CA THR A 132 -6.36 15.94 4.37
C THR A 132 -5.10 15.21 4.82
N PHE A 133 -5.18 14.38 5.86
CA PHE A 133 -4.07 13.52 6.29
C PHE A 133 -3.65 12.54 5.20
N ILE A 134 -4.60 11.81 4.59
CA ILE A 134 -4.31 10.87 3.49
C ILE A 134 -3.69 11.60 2.29
N LEU A 135 -4.23 12.76 1.92
CA LEU A 135 -3.67 13.57 0.83
C LEU A 135 -2.26 14.06 1.17
N GLY A 136 -2.03 14.53 2.39
CA GLY A 136 -0.70 14.94 2.88
C GLY A 136 0.31 13.79 2.85
N MET A 137 -0.10 12.61 3.31
CA MET A 137 0.71 11.39 3.27
C MET A 137 1.07 11.01 1.81
N ALA A 138 0.11 11.08 0.89
CA ALA A 138 0.36 10.81 -0.52
C ALA A 138 1.35 11.80 -1.14
N VAL A 139 1.25 13.10 -0.81
CA VAL A 139 2.23 14.12 -1.22
C VAL A 139 3.61 13.81 -0.65
N TYR A 140 3.68 13.43 0.62
CA TYR A 140 4.93 13.10 1.30
C TYR A 140 5.66 11.91 0.67
N ILE A 141 4.92 10.82 0.39
CA ILE A 141 5.45 9.62 -0.28
C ILE A 141 5.94 9.97 -1.69
N ARG A 142 5.21 10.81 -2.43
CA ARG A 142 5.66 11.29 -3.75
C ARG A 142 6.94 12.12 -3.65
N LEU A 143 7.06 12.99 -2.65
CA LEU A 143 8.27 13.77 -2.41
C LEU A 143 9.49 12.89 -2.12
N LEU A 144 9.30 11.86 -1.31
CA LEU A 144 10.35 10.88 -0.99
C LEU A 144 10.84 10.12 -2.24
N ARG A 145 9.94 9.82 -3.17
CA ARG A 145 10.27 9.13 -4.42
C ARG A 145 10.88 10.05 -5.49
N ASP A 146 10.63 11.36 -5.45
CA ASP A 146 11.16 12.31 -6.41
C ASP A 146 12.70 12.32 -6.38
N ARG A 147 13.37 12.20 -7.53
CA ARG A 147 14.85 12.22 -7.59
C ARG A 147 15.42 13.61 -7.31
N ALA A 148 14.62 14.67 -7.50
CA ALA A 148 15.05 16.05 -7.30
C ALA A 148 15.07 16.47 -5.82
N THR A 149 14.55 15.65 -4.89
CA THR A 149 14.64 15.96 -3.46
C THR A 149 16.04 15.68 -2.92
N PRO A 150 16.58 16.57 -2.06
CA PRO A 150 17.96 16.47 -1.60
C PRO A 150 18.21 15.15 -0.88
N ALA A 151 19.28 14.45 -1.28
CA ALA A 151 19.64 13.15 -0.73
C ALA A 151 19.86 13.20 0.80
N VAL A 152 20.39 14.32 1.30
CA VAL A 152 20.61 14.57 2.74
C VAL A 152 19.30 14.44 3.53
N GLY A 153 18.20 15.02 3.03
CA GLY A 153 16.91 14.95 3.71
C GLY A 153 16.34 13.52 3.74
N LYS A 154 16.56 12.74 2.68
CA LYS A 154 16.16 11.32 2.64
C LYS A 154 17.00 10.48 3.58
N ALA A 155 18.32 10.70 3.58
CA ALA A 155 19.25 10.02 4.47
C ALA A 155 18.88 10.28 5.93
N LEU A 156 18.50 11.52 6.28
CA LEU A 156 18.02 11.87 7.62
C LEU A 156 16.75 11.08 8.00
N LEU A 157 15.77 11.00 7.10
CA LEU A 157 14.55 10.21 7.33
C LEU A 157 14.82 8.72 7.49
N VAL A 158 15.69 8.16 6.65
CA VAL A 158 16.09 6.75 6.74
C VAL A 158 16.85 6.50 8.06
N ALA A 159 17.74 7.41 8.46
CA ALA A 159 18.45 7.30 9.73
C ALA A 159 17.49 7.31 10.92
N VAL A 160 16.48 8.19 10.94
CA VAL A 160 15.48 8.21 12.01
C VAL A 160 14.56 6.99 11.98
N LEU A 161 14.21 6.46 10.80
CA LEU A 161 13.46 5.20 10.70
C LEU A 161 14.26 3.99 11.19
N LEU A 162 15.57 3.95 10.89
CA LEU A 162 16.48 2.93 11.39
C LEU A 162 16.67 3.05 12.90
N TYR A 163 16.73 4.28 13.41
CA TYR A 163 16.78 4.57 14.84
C TYR A 163 15.51 4.08 15.55
N ALA A 164 14.33 4.52 15.12
CA ALA A 164 13.05 4.11 15.72
C ALA A 164 12.73 2.61 15.54
N GLY A 165 13.30 1.96 14.51
CA GLY A 165 13.16 0.52 14.28
C GLY A 165 14.20 -0.32 15.03
N SER A 166 15.23 0.30 15.59
CA SER A 166 16.29 -0.38 16.31
C SER A 166 15.80 -0.73 17.72
N ALA A 167 15.64 -2.03 18.01
CA ALA A 167 15.33 -2.52 19.35
C ALA A 167 16.41 -2.22 20.41
N ARG A 168 17.53 -1.62 19.98
CA ARG A 168 18.56 -1.04 20.85
C ARG A 168 18.36 0.48 20.81
N ASP A 169 17.36 0.97 21.53
CA ASP A 169 17.39 2.37 21.92
C ASP A 169 18.70 2.62 22.67
N LEU A 170 19.51 3.54 22.14
CA LEU A 170 20.81 3.91 22.70
C LEU A 170 20.66 4.58 24.07
N VAL A 171 19.48 5.13 24.33
CA VAL A 171 19.08 5.54 25.67
C VAL A 171 18.57 4.29 26.36
N TRP A 172 19.37 3.77 27.29
CA TRP A 172 19.05 2.64 28.15
C TRP A 172 17.81 2.99 28.99
N ASP A 173 16.63 2.88 28.39
CA ASP A 173 15.41 3.39 28.98
C ASP A 173 14.81 2.31 29.89
N THR A 174 15.10 2.44 31.17
CA THR A 174 14.46 1.66 32.23
C THR A 174 13.01 2.09 32.47
N ARG A 175 12.49 3.08 31.73
CA ARG A 175 11.11 3.58 31.82
C ARG A 175 10.47 3.65 30.43
N GLY A 176 10.05 2.51 29.89
CA GLY A 176 9.57 2.32 28.50
C GLY A 176 8.42 3.19 27.95
N MET A 177 7.96 4.23 28.65
CA MET A 177 7.12 5.28 28.06
C MET A 177 7.94 6.49 27.54
N LEU A 178 9.13 6.77 28.07
CA LEU A 178 9.89 7.97 27.69
C LEU A 178 10.53 7.84 26.30
N GLY A 179 11.08 6.67 25.97
CA GLY A 179 11.68 6.40 24.66
C GLY A 179 10.71 6.56 23.50
N LEU A 180 9.43 6.23 23.70
CA LEU A 180 8.39 6.42 22.69
C LEU A 180 8.13 7.87 22.31
N ILE A 181 8.15 8.74 23.32
CA ILE A 181 7.95 10.17 23.11
C ILE A 181 9.16 10.72 22.34
N ASP A 182 10.36 10.26 22.69
CA ASP A 182 11.60 10.66 22.03
C ASP A 182 11.59 10.32 20.54
N ASP A 183 11.28 9.06 20.18
CA ASP A 183 11.17 8.62 18.78
C ASP A 183 10.15 9.42 17.98
N GLY A 184 8.98 9.68 18.56
CA GLY A 184 7.93 10.48 17.94
C GLY A 184 8.40 11.92 17.68
N VAL A 185 9.11 12.51 18.64
CA VAL A 185 9.69 13.86 18.54
C VAL A 185 10.80 13.89 17.48
N PHE A 186 11.71 12.92 17.48
CA PHE A 186 12.75 12.80 16.46
C PHE A 186 12.16 12.63 15.05
N LEU A 187 11.14 11.79 14.89
CA LEU A 187 10.46 11.61 13.61
C LEU A 187 9.75 12.89 13.16
N ALA A 188 9.12 13.63 14.08
CA ALA A 188 8.48 14.91 13.78
C ALA A 188 9.50 15.98 13.38
N ILE A 189 10.62 16.09 14.10
CA ILE A 189 11.72 17.02 13.79
C ILE A 189 12.35 16.68 12.45
N ALA A 190 12.62 15.40 12.17
CA ALA A 190 13.20 14.95 10.91
C ALA A 190 12.24 15.19 9.73
N SER A 191 10.96 14.88 9.89
CA SER A 191 9.93 15.14 8.87
C SER A 191 9.80 16.64 8.58
N ARG A 192 9.80 17.49 9.61
CA ARG A 192 9.75 18.94 9.46
C ARG A 192 11.02 19.50 8.80
N SER A 193 12.18 18.98 9.19
CA SER A 193 13.48 19.34 8.60
C SER A 193 13.55 18.95 7.13
N PHE A 194 13.10 17.74 6.78
CA PHE A 194 12.98 17.28 5.40
C PHE A 194 12.11 18.21 4.56
N LEU A 195 10.93 18.58 5.06
CA LEU A 195 10.03 19.50 4.36
C LEU A 195 10.64 20.89 4.17
N ARG A 196 11.42 21.39 5.14
CA ARG A 196 12.13 22.68 5.03
C ARG A 196 13.28 22.64 4.02
N MET A 197 13.94 21.50 3.85
CA MET A 197 14.99 21.32 2.85
C MET A 197 14.43 21.17 1.44
N CYS A 198 13.14 20.82 1.30
CA CYS A 198 12.50 20.69 0.00
C CYS A 198 12.16 22.07 -0.58
N PRO A 199 12.52 22.36 -1.83
CA PRO A 199 12.17 23.63 -2.46
C PRO A 199 10.65 23.74 -2.60
N GLN A 200 10.09 24.85 -2.11
CA GLN A 200 8.64 25.11 -2.07
C GLN A 200 7.91 24.86 -3.41
N PRO A 201 8.46 25.25 -4.59
CA PRO A 201 7.81 24.99 -5.87
C PRO A 201 7.53 23.51 -6.16
N ARG A 202 8.41 22.60 -5.68
CA ARG A 202 8.23 21.14 -5.85
C ARG A 202 7.11 20.62 -4.96
N VAL A 203 7.06 21.07 -3.71
CA VAL A 203 6.00 20.68 -2.76
C VAL A 203 4.63 21.09 -3.32
N GLU A 204 4.52 22.30 -3.82
CA GLU A 204 3.29 22.81 -4.44
C GLU A 204 2.91 22.08 -5.72
N ALA A 205 3.88 21.69 -6.56
CA ALA A 205 3.63 20.89 -7.76
C ALA A 205 3.04 19.52 -7.40
N HIS A 206 3.63 18.82 -6.42
CA HIS A 206 3.15 17.53 -5.95
C HIS A 206 1.80 17.63 -5.24
N ALA A 207 1.58 18.67 -4.43
CA ALA A 207 0.29 18.94 -3.82
C ALA A 207 -0.81 19.16 -4.87
N ARG A 208 -0.53 19.95 -5.91
CA ARG A 208 -1.46 20.14 -7.05
C ARG A 208 -1.73 18.84 -7.80
N ALA A 209 -0.72 18.00 -8.00
CA ALA A 209 -0.86 16.70 -8.67
C ALA A 209 -1.68 15.68 -7.87
N VAL A 210 -1.73 15.78 -6.54
CA VAL A 210 -2.54 14.92 -5.68
C VAL A 210 -3.99 15.41 -5.60
N ILE A 211 -4.23 16.72 -5.68
CA ILE A 211 -5.58 17.31 -5.62
C ILE A 211 -6.31 17.23 -6.97
N ARG A 212 -5.61 17.39 -8.11
CA ARG A 212 -6.19 17.43 -9.46
C ARG A 212 -7.05 16.23 -9.88
N PRO A 213 -6.70 14.96 -9.57
CA PRO A 213 -7.45 13.79 -10.06
C PRO A 213 -8.93 13.83 -9.69
N ARG A 214 -9.25 14.27 -8.45
CA ARG A 214 -10.65 14.34 -7.97
C ARG A 214 -11.49 15.39 -8.68
N ARG A 215 -10.86 16.47 -9.18
CA ARG A 215 -11.58 17.53 -9.87
C ARG A 215 -11.98 17.10 -11.28
N ARG A 216 -11.14 16.32 -11.97
CA ARG A 216 -11.47 15.78 -13.30
C ARG A 216 -12.60 14.77 -13.24
N SER A 217 -12.59 13.81 -12.30
CA SER A 217 -13.66 12.82 -12.18
C SER A 217 -15.00 13.47 -11.85
N ARG A 218 -15.02 14.48 -10.96
CA ARG A 218 -16.26 15.21 -10.64
C ARG A 218 -16.76 16.05 -11.81
N VAL A 219 -15.89 16.70 -12.57
CA VAL A 219 -16.28 17.46 -13.77
C VAL A 219 -16.78 16.53 -14.88
N ALA A 220 -16.14 15.36 -15.06
CA ALA A 220 -16.58 14.35 -16.03
C ALA A 220 -17.97 13.78 -15.67
N LEU A 221 -18.20 13.45 -14.40
CA LEU A 221 -19.52 13.00 -13.93
C LEU A 221 -20.61 14.06 -14.11
N ASN A 222 -20.32 15.32 -13.74
CA ASN A 222 -21.28 16.41 -13.92
C ASN A 222 -21.55 16.72 -15.41
N ALA A 223 -20.55 16.53 -16.28
CA ALA A 223 -20.71 16.74 -17.73
C ALA A 223 -21.57 15.65 -18.38
N ASP A 224 -21.50 14.42 -17.88
CA ASP A 224 -22.36 13.30 -18.32
C ASP A 224 -23.81 13.50 -17.83
N GLU A 225 -24.00 14.05 -16.63
CA GLU A 225 -25.33 14.38 -16.08
C GLU A 225 -25.99 15.59 -16.78
N LEU A 226 -25.17 16.53 -17.28
CA LEU A 226 -25.64 17.66 -18.09
C LEU A 226 -25.80 17.31 -19.57
N GLN A 227 -25.44 16.09 -20.00
CA GLN A 227 -25.82 15.61 -21.32
C GLN A 227 -27.33 15.33 -21.26
N PRO A 228 -28.18 16.17 -21.89
CA PRO A 228 -29.61 16.02 -21.77
C PRO A 228 -29.98 14.61 -22.24
N ARG A 229 -30.72 13.86 -21.43
CA ARG A 229 -31.43 12.62 -21.80
C ARG A 229 -32.53 12.91 -22.84
N GLY A 230 -32.25 13.78 -23.79
CA GLY A 230 -33.12 14.17 -24.88
C GLY A 230 -32.76 13.37 -26.12
N VAL A 231 -33.74 12.61 -26.60
CA VAL A 231 -33.91 12.20 -28.00
C VAL A 231 -33.04 11.03 -28.46
N ARG A 232 -33.20 9.87 -27.81
CA ARG A 232 -33.36 8.59 -28.56
C ARG A 232 -34.86 8.35 -28.76
N GLU A 233 -35.52 9.27 -29.43
CA GLU A 233 -36.89 9.13 -29.89
C GLU A 233 -36.87 9.21 -31.41
N GLY A 234 -37.31 8.15 -32.08
CA GLY A 234 -37.68 8.21 -33.50
C GLY A 234 -36.63 7.80 -34.54
N SER A 235 -36.11 6.58 -34.47
CA SER A 235 -35.66 5.87 -35.70
C SER A 235 -36.22 4.45 -35.73
N ARG A 236 -37.54 4.40 -35.77
CA ARG A 236 -38.35 3.25 -36.15
C ARG A 236 -39.46 3.84 -37.00
N ILE A 237 -39.88 3.14 -38.07
CA ILE A 237 -40.82 3.57 -39.12
C ILE A 237 -40.05 4.36 -40.20
N THR A 238 -39.86 3.93 -41.46
CA THR A 238 -40.66 3.06 -42.34
C THR A 238 -39.78 2.58 -43.50
N GLY A 239 -39.97 1.35 -43.95
CA GLY A 239 -39.32 0.84 -45.16
C GLY A 239 -39.64 -0.61 -45.48
N ALA A 240 -40.92 -0.93 -45.63
CA ALA A 240 -41.44 -2.04 -46.45
C ALA A 240 -42.97 -1.90 -46.55
#